data_AF-A0A1Y4VWN1-F1
#
_entry.id   AF-A0A1Y4VWN1-F1
#
_cell.length_a   1.000
_cell.length_b   1.000
_cell.length_c   1.000
_cell.angle_alpha   90.00
_cell.angle_beta   90.00
_cell.angle_gamma   90.00
#
_symmetry.space_group_name_H-M   'P 1'
#
loop_
_entity.id
_entity.type
_entity.pdbx_description
1 polymer ?
#
loop_
_entity_poly.entity_id
_entity_poly.type
_entity_poly.pdbx_seq_one_letter_code
_entity_poly.pdbx_strand_id
1 'polypeptide(L)'
;AKTKRECAEKLKKLKEQCGGFRPVQVRPEMRFGDWLEYWCQNFSKPKLRQSTQLSYEGWICNRLIPGVGDIPLNKLTQADLQTFFRSMKEAGRMTNVDKCGKGLSDRSVRSCYAVCQMALDKAVEERLVHSNPAIGCKLPPLKGKEMKILTQDEIQRFLIQSKAEGMYELFLLELTTGMRRGELLALRWEDLDFATGKLRIDKQVNPVGGKLV
;
A
#
# COMPACT_ATOMS: atom_id res chain seq x y z
N ALA A 1 -18.80 28.52 14.55
CA ALA A 1 -19.45 27.94 15.75
C ALA A 1 -18.67 28.46 16.94
N LYS A 2 -19.34 29.06 17.93
CA LYS A 2 -18.64 29.78 19.02
C LYS A 2 -18.59 29.01 20.33
N THR A 3 -19.15 27.79 20.40
CA THR A 3 -19.04 26.92 21.57
C THR A 3 -18.74 25.46 21.21
N LYS A 4 -18.05 24.75 22.11
CA LYS A 4 -17.65 23.34 21.95
C LYS A 4 -18.84 22.40 21.66
N ARG A 5 -20.00 22.73 22.22
CA ARG A 5 -21.26 21.98 22.07
C ARG A 5 -21.84 22.11 20.65
N GLU A 6 -21.85 23.31 20.08
CA GLU A 6 -22.26 23.51 18.69
C GLU A 6 -21.33 22.80 17.69
N CYS A 7 -20.03 22.77 17.97
CA CYS A 7 -19.08 22.00 17.14
C CYS A 7 -19.37 20.50 17.22
N ALA A 8 -19.67 19.96 18.42
CA ALA A 8 -20.01 18.55 18.58
C ALA A 8 -21.32 18.17 17.86
N GLU A 9 -22.35 19.02 17.93
CA GLU A 9 -23.61 18.80 17.22
C GLU A 9 -23.47 18.93 15.70
N LYS A 10 -22.68 19.88 15.21
CA LYS A 10 -22.37 19.99 13.77
C LYS A 10 -21.54 18.80 13.29
N LEU A 11 -20.59 18.31 14.09
CA LEU A 11 -19.83 17.09 13.80
C LEU A 11 -20.76 15.87 13.75
N LYS A 12 -21.72 15.77 14.66
CA LYS A 12 -22.70 14.68 14.70
C LYS A 12 -23.64 14.72 13.48
N LYS A 13 -24.17 15.90 13.15
CA LYS A 13 -24.99 16.12 11.94
C LYS A 13 -24.22 15.87 10.64
N LEU A 14 -22.95 16.26 10.56
CA LEU A 14 -22.08 15.95 9.41
C LEU A 14 -21.82 14.45 9.30
N LYS A 15 -21.58 13.76 10.41
CA LYS A 15 -21.46 12.29 10.45
C LYS A 15 -22.76 11.60 10.00
N GLU A 16 -23.92 12.13 10.37
CA GLU A 16 -25.22 11.61 9.94
C GLU A 16 -25.52 11.91 8.45
N GLN A 17 -25.16 13.10 7.96
CA GLN A 17 -25.31 13.51 6.56
C GLN A 17 -24.34 12.81 5.60
N CYS A 18 -23.14 12.45 6.06
CA CYS A 18 -22.18 11.64 5.29
C CYS A 18 -22.55 10.15 5.23
N GLY A 19 -23.76 9.76 5.63
CA GLY A 19 -24.11 8.36 5.82
C GLY A 19 -23.32 7.84 7.01
N GLY A 20 -23.84 8.12 8.22
CA GLY A 20 -23.25 7.60 9.45
C GLY A 20 -22.97 6.11 9.30
N PHE A 21 -21.85 5.67 9.87
CA PHE A 21 -21.43 4.27 9.96
C PHE A 21 -22.62 3.44 10.44
N ARG A 22 -23.43 2.94 9.50
CA ARG A 22 -24.45 1.95 9.81
C ARG A 22 -23.64 0.80 10.39
N PRO A 23 -24.00 0.21 11.53
CA PRO A 23 -23.44 -1.06 11.91
C PRO A 23 -23.76 -1.99 10.74
N VAL A 24 -22.76 -2.22 9.88
CA VAL A 24 -22.85 -3.16 8.78
C VAL A 24 -23.11 -4.47 9.50
N GLN A 25 -24.35 -4.96 9.41
CA GLN A 25 -24.64 -6.30 9.87
C GLN A 25 -23.78 -7.20 9.00
N VAL A 26 -22.70 -7.70 9.59
CA VAL A 26 -21.77 -8.60 8.93
C VAL A 26 -22.48 -9.94 8.81
N ARG A 27 -22.69 -10.40 7.59
CA ARG A 27 -23.44 -11.62 7.27
C ARG A 27 -22.82 -12.30 6.06
N PRO A 28 -22.92 -13.64 5.96
CA PRO A 28 -22.40 -14.39 4.82
C PRO A 28 -22.89 -13.89 3.45
N GLU A 29 -24.12 -13.37 3.37
CA GLU A 29 -24.76 -12.95 2.12
C GLU A 29 -24.36 -11.54 1.67
N MET A 30 -23.58 -10.81 2.46
CA MET A 30 -23.13 -9.46 2.10
C MET A 30 -22.22 -9.50 0.87
N ARG A 31 -22.16 -8.40 0.11
CA ARG A 31 -21.24 -8.32 -1.03
C ARG A 31 -19.80 -8.36 -0.55
N PHE A 32 -18.92 -8.99 -1.32
CA PHE A 32 -17.51 -9.05 -0.98
C PHE A 32 -16.87 -7.67 -0.89
N GLY A 33 -17.33 -6.70 -1.71
CA GLY A 33 -16.90 -5.31 -1.64
C GLY A 33 -17.22 -4.66 -0.28
N ASP A 34 -18.45 -4.84 0.21
CA ASP A 34 -18.86 -4.33 1.53
C ASP A 34 -18.01 -4.95 2.66
N TRP A 35 -17.69 -6.24 2.53
CA TRP A 35 -16.82 -6.92 3.48
C TRP A 35 -15.39 -6.37 3.44
N LEU A 36 -14.82 -6.12 2.25
CA LEU A 36 -13.49 -5.55 2.10
C LEU A 36 -13.39 -4.16 2.74
N GLU A 37 -14.40 -3.32 2.56
CA GLU A 37 -14.45 -2.00 3.19
C GLU A 37 -14.53 -2.11 4.71
N TYR A 38 -15.45 -2.94 5.22
CA TYR A 38 -15.59 -3.21 6.65
C TYR A 38 -14.28 -3.75 7.24
N TRP A 39 -13.66 -4.72 6.58
CA TRP A 39 -12.41 -5.33 7.00
C TRP A 39 -11.27 -4.32 7.04
N CYS A 40 -11.14 -3.51 5.98
CA CYS A 40 -10.11 -2.50 5.88
C CYS A 40 -10.24 -1.49 7.03
N GLN A 41 -11.45 -1.02 7.30
CA GLN A 41 -11.70 0.00 8.33
C GLN A 41 -11.53 -0.52 9.76
N ASN A 42 -12.05 -1.71 10.06
CA ASN A 42 -12.16 -2.20 11.44
C ASN A 42 -10.99 -3.09 11.89
N PHE A 43 -10.38 -3.85 10.97
CA PHE A 43 -9.32 -4.80 11.33
C PHE A 43 -7.94 -4.37 10.81
N SER A 44 -7.89 -3.86 9.59
CA SER A 44 -6.63 -3.57 8.91
C SER A 44 -6.04 -2.22 9.33
N LYS A 45 -6.74 -1.11 9.07
CA LYS A 45 -6.25 0.25 9.29
C LYS A 45 -5.70 0.53 10.69
N PRO A 46 -6.35 0.11 11.81
CA PRO A 46 -5.89 0.49 13.15
C PRO A 46 -4.45 0.05 13.48
N LYS A 47 -3.95 -0.98 12.79
CA LYS A 47 -2.63 -1.58 13.07
C LYS A 47 -1.56 -1.18 12.04
N LEU A 48 -1.94 -0.51 10.96
CA LEU A 48 -1.07 -0.30 9.79
C LEU A 48 -0.52 1.13 9.73
N ARG A 49 0.70 1.27 9.22
CA ARG A 49 1.27 2.57 8.84
C ARG A 49 0.47 3.17 7.67
N GLN A 50 0.39 4.50 7.61
CA GLN A 50 -0.41 5.21 6.61
C GLN A 50 -0.08 4.81 5.15
N SER A 51 1.20 4.62 4.83
CA SER A 51 1.63 4.18 3.49
C SER A 51 1.08 2.79 3.12
N THR A 52 1.03 1.88 4.08
CA THR A 52 0.43 0.55 3.91
C THR A 52 -1.08 0.63 3.78
N GLN A 53 -1.73 1.49 4.58
CA GLN A 53 -3.18 1.74 4.46
C GLN A 53 -3.55 2.21 3.05
N LEU A 54 -2.88 3.23 2.53
CA LEU A 54 -3.10 3.74 1.17
C LEU A 54 -2.88 2.65 0.11
N SER A 55 -1.87 1.81 0.30
CA SER A 55 -1.61 0.70 -0.62
C SER A 55 -2.77 -0.31 -0.62
N TYR A 56 -3.30 -0.64 0.56
CA TYR A 56 -4.40 -1.59 0.71
C TYR A 56 -5.69 -1.02 0.12
N GLU A 57 -6.05 0.23 0.46
CA GLU A 57 -7.18 0.94 -0.14
C GLU A 57 -7.05 0.99 -1.67
N GLY A 58 -5.84 1.26 -2.18
CA GLY A 58 -5.56 1.26 -3.61
C GLY A 58 -5.85 -0.09 -4.28
N TRP A 59 -5.54 -1.21 -3.63
CA TRP A 59 -5.89 -2.54 -4.13
C TRP A 59 -7.40 -2.82 -4.00
N ILE A 60 -8.00 -2.45 -2.88
CA ILE A 60 -9.42 -2.70 -2.61
C ILE A 60 -10.31 -1.89 -3.56
N CYS A 61 -10.21 -0.57 -3.52
CA CYS A 61 -11.12 0.33 -4.21
C CYS A 61 -10.92 0.31 -5.73
N ASN A 62 -9.67 0.21 -6.20
CA ASN A 62 -9.40 0.30 -7.64
C ASN A 62 -9.43 -1.06 -8.35
N ARG A 63 -9.34 -2.19 -7.61
CA ARG A 63 -9.18 -3.52 -8.21
C ARG A 63 -10.19 -4.53 -7.70
N LEU A 64 -10.19 -4.81 -6.40
CA LEU A 64 -11.01 -5.89 -5.84
C LEU A 64 -12.50 -5.56 -5.93
N ILE A 65 -12.90 -4.34 -5.53
CA ILE A 65 -14.30 -3.92 -5.59
C ILE A 65 -14.83 -3.92 -7.04
N PRO A 66 -14.17 -3.27 -8.03
CA PRO A 66 -14.65 -3.29 -9.41
C PRO A 66 -14.61 -4.67 -10.08
N GLY A 67 -13.75 -5.57 -9.63
CA GLY A 67 -13.56 -6.88 -10.27
C GLY A 67 -14.44 -7.99 -9.71
N VAL A 68 -14.50 -8.12 -8.39
CA VAL A 68 -15.18 -9.23 -7.69
C VAL A 68 -16.03 -8.76 -6.51
N GLY A 69 -16.12 -7.44 -6.28
CA GLY A 69 -16.81 -6.87 -5.11
C GLY A 69 -18.31 -7.11 -5.10
N ASP A 70 -18.96 -7.19 -6.27
CA ASP A 70 -20.41 -7.40 -6.36
C ASP A 70 -20.86 -8.83 -6.04
N ILE A 71 -19.94 -9.79 -6.03
CA ILE A 71 -20.23 -11.19 -5.72
C ILE A 71 -20.53 -11.31 -4.22
N PRO A 72 -21.62 -11.99 -3.81
CA PRO A 72 -21.87 -12.27 -2.40
C PRO A 72 -20.72 -13.08 -1.78
N LEU A 73 -20.32 -12.73 -0.57
CA LEU A 73 -19.16 -13.30 0.13
C LEU A 73 -19.26 -14.83 0.24
N ASN A 74 -20.43 -15.36 0.60
CA ASN A 74 -20.68 -16.80 0.68
C ASN A 74 -20.76 -17.54 -0.68
N LYS A 75 -20.87 -16.81 -1.79
CA LYS A 75 -20.89 -17.36 -3.15
C LYS A 75 -19.58 -17.17 -3.88
N LEU A 76 -18.63 -16.43 -3.31
CA LEU A 76 -17.33 -16.17 -3.93
C LEU A 76 -16.53 -17.47 -4.04
N THR A 77 -16.20 -17.87 -5.26
CA THR A 77 -15.46 -19.11 -5.52
C THR A 77 -14.00 -18.85 -5.86
N GLN A 78 -13.19 -19.90 -5.74
CA GLN A 78 -11.80 -19.89 -6.21
C GLN A 78 -11.71 -19.62 -7.73
N ALA A 79 -12.70 -20.05 -8.52
CA ALA A 79 -12.73 -19.83 -9.96
C ALA A 79 -12.94 -18.34 -10.32
N ASP A 80 -13.79 -17.63 -9.56
CA ASP A 80 -14.02 -16.19 -9.73
C ASP A 80 -12.71 -15.43 -9.46
N LEU A 81 -12.06 -15.74 -8.34
CA LEU A 81 -10.79 -15.13 -7.96
C LEU A 81 -9.68 -15.45 -8.98
N GLN A 82 -9.59 -16.71 -9.44
CA GLN A 82 -8.60 -17.10 -10.45
C GLN A 82 -8.79 -16.34 -11.76
N THR A 83 -10.04 -16.14 -12.19
CA THR A 83 -10.39 -15.38 -13.40
C THR A 83 -10.04 -13.91 -13.23
N PHE A 84 -10.33 -13.35 -12.06
CA PHE A 84 -9.95 -11.98 -11.72
C PHE A 84 -8.43 -11.75 -11.69
N PHE A 85 -7.66 -12.63 -11.06
CA PHE A 85 -6.19 -12.49 -11.04
C PHE A 85 -5.59 -12.62 -12.45
N ARG A 86 -6.18 -13.47 -13.31
CA ARG A 86 -5.81 -13.58 -14.73
C ARG A 86 -6.10 -12.29 -15.49
N SER A 87 -7.31 -11.74 -15.35
CA SER A 87 -7.68 -10.50 -16.06
C SER A 87 -6.80 -9.32 -15.63
N MET A 88 -6.42 -9.23 -14.35
CA MET A 88 -5.45 -8.24 -13.89
C MET A 88 -4.07 -8.41 -14.56
N LYS A 89 -3.63 -9.66 -14.73
CA LYS A 89 -2.35 -9.96 -15.38
C LYS A 89 -2.35 -9.59 -16.86
N GLU A 90 -3.48 -9.73 -17.54
CA GLU A 90 -3.63 -9.46 -18.98
C GLU A 90 -3.90 -7.98 -19.29
N ALA A 91 -4.81 -7.34 -18.53
CA ALA A 91 -5.35 -6.01 -18.86
C ALA A 91 -5.57 -5.08 -17.65
N GLY A 92 -5.02 -5.39 -16.48
CA GLY A 92 -5.30 -4.60 -15.27
C GLY A 92 -4.59 -3.24 -15.19
N ARG A 93 -3.66 -2.88 -16.09
CA ARG A 93 -2.85 -1.67 -15.93
C ARG A 93 -3.66 -0.42 -16.27
N MET A 94 -3.70 0.55 -15.34
CA MET A 94 -4.40 1.83 -15.52
C MET A 94 -3.51 2.96 -16.01
N THR A 95 -2.19 2.86 -15.82
CA THR A 95 -1.23 3.95 -16.08
C THR A 95 -0.06 3.44 -16.92
N ASN A 96 0.51 4.29 -17.77
CA ASN A 96 1.67 3.95 -18.62
C ASN A 96 1.44 2.70 -19.48
N VAL A 97 0.20 2.54 -19.98
CA VAL A 97 -0.20 1.40 -20.80
C VAL A 97 0.63 1.32 -22.09
N ASP A 98 0.88 2.47 -22.72
CA ASP A 98 1.64 2.55 -23.98
C ASP A 98 3.10 2.09 -23.81
N LYS A 99 3.70 2.40 -22.65
CA LYS A 99 5.13 2.11 -22.39
C LYS A 99 5.37 0.71 -21.84
N CYS A 100 4.40 0.12 -21.16
CA CYS A 100 4.63 -1.07 -20.35
C CYS A 100 3.60 -2.19 -20.55
N GLY A 101 2.72 -2.03 -21.54
CA GLY A 101 1.65 -2.97 -21.86
C GLY A 101 0.44 -2.86 -20.92
N LYS A 102 -0.64 -3.55 -21.29
CA LYS A 102 -1.93 -3.52 -20.60
C LYS A 102 -1.96 -4.32 -19.30
N GLY A 103 -1.02 -5.25 -19.10
CA GLY A 103 -1.00 -6.15 -17.94
C GLY A 103 -0.27 -5.63 -16.69
N LEU A 104 -0.66 -6.11 -15.51
CA LEU A 104 0.09 -5.89 -14.27
C LEU A 104 1.37 -6.75 -14.18
N SER A 105 2.32 -6.27 -13.37
CA SER A 105 3.49 -7.07 -13.00
C SER A 105 3.10 -8.24 -12.08
N ASP A 106 3.88 -9.32 -12.08
CA ASP A 106 3.62 -10.50 -11.23
C ASP A 106 3.59 -10.13 -9.74
N ARG A 107 4.47 -9.21 -9.34
CA ARG A 107 4.50 -8.68 -7.98
C ARG A 107 3.22 -7.92 -7.63
N SER A 108 2.71 -7.11 -8.55
CA SER A 108 1.46 -6.35 -8.34
C SER A 108 0.25 -7.29 -8.16
N VAL A 109 0.13 -8.32 -9.00
CA VAL A 109 -0.94 -9.33 -8.86
C VAL A 109 -0.84 -10.04 -7.51
N ARG A 110 0.37 -10.41 -7.08
CA ARG A 110 0.60 -11.03 -5.77
C ARG A 110 0.29 -10.11 -4.59
N SER A 111 0.60 -8.82 -4.69
CA SER A 111 0.22 -7.85 -3.65
C SER A 111 -1.30 -7.75 -3.51
N CYS A 112 -2.03 -7.67 -4.63
CA CYS A 112 -3.49 -7.66 -4.62
C CYS A 112 -4.05 -8.98 -4.04
N TYR A 113 -3.50 -10.12 -4.45
CA TYR A 113 -3.83 -11.42 -3.90
C TYR A 113 -3.62 -11.48 -2.38
N ALA A 114 -2.49 -10.99 -1.88
CA ALA A 114 -2.20 -11.03 -0.44
C ALA A 114 -3.24 -10.25 0.37
N VAL A 115 -3.65 -9.06 -0.10
CA VAL A 115 -4.71 -8.27 0.54
C VAL A 115 -6.04 -9.02 0.51
N CYS A 116 -6.40 -9.61 -0.64
CA CYS A 116 -7.61 -10.43 -0.79
C CYS A 116 -7.61 -11.62 0.17
N GLN A 117 -6.49 -12.36 0.24
CA GLN A 117 -6.34 -13.52 1.10
C GLN A 117 -6.49 -13.13 2.57
N MET A 118 -5.84 -12.06 3.03
CA MET A 118 -5.96 -11.57 4.41
C MET A 118 -7.39 -11.18 4.79
N ALA A 119 -8.13 -10.57 3.86
CA ALA A 119 -9.52 -10.21 4.09
C ALA A 119 -10.42 -11.46 4.19
N LEU A 120 -10.18 -12.48 3.38
CA LEU A 120 -10.94 -13.73 3.39
C LEU A 120 -10.55 -14.65 4.56
N ASP A 121 -9.28 -14.68 4.96
CA ASP A 121 -8.81 -15.35 6.18
C ASP A 121 -9.58 -14.79 7.39
N LYS A 122 -9.71 -13.46 7.45
CA LYS A 122 -10.50 -12.82 8.50
C LYS A 122 -12.00 -13.17 8.41
N ALA A 123 -12.55 -13.35 7.20
CA ALA A 123 -13.94 -13.77 7.04
C ALA A 123 -14.19 -15.19 7.55
N VAL A 124 -13.20 -16.09 7.41
CA VAL A 124 -13.24 -17.44 7.99
C VAL A 124 -13.18 -17.37 9.52
N GLU A 125 -12.29 -16.55 10.09
CA GLU A 125 -12.21 -16.35 11.54
C GLU A 125 -13.54 -15.86 12.14
N GLU A 126 -14.20 -14.92 11.46
CA GLU A 126 -15.52 -14.40 11.83
C GLU A 126 -16.68 -15.35 11.46
N ARG A 127 -16.38 -16.56 10.95
CA ARG A 127 -17.35 -17.62 10.57
C ARG A 127 -18.36 -17.19 9.51
N LEU A 128 -18.01 -16.24 8.65
CA LEU A 128 -18.86 -15.78 7.54
C LEU A 128 -18.79 -16.74 6.35
N VAL A 129 -17.66 -17.40 6.19
CA VAL A 129 -17.41 -18.41 5.15
C VAL A 129 -16.72 -19.62 5.78
N HIS A 130 -16.97 -20.80 5.22
CA HIS A 130 -16.41 -22.05 5.76
C HIS A 130 -14.92 -22.22 5.48
N SER A 131 -14.45 -21.71 4.33
CA SER A 131 -13.06 -21.79 3.91
C SER A 131 -12.69 -20.56 3.08
N ASN A 132 -11.40 -20.26 2.98
CA ASN A 132 -10.91 -19.13 2.20
C ASN A 132 -10.80 -19.53 0.70
N PRO A 133 -11.62 -18.95 -0.19
CA PRO A 133 -11.60 -19.29 -1.62
C PRO A 133 -10.35 -18.82 -2.36
N ALA A 134 -9.54 -17.93 -1.77
CA ALA A 134 -8.26 -17.53 -2.35
C ALA A 134 -7.19 -18.63 -2.23
N ILE A 135 -7.32 -19.52 -1.24
CA ILE A 135 -6.38 -20.63 -1.06
C ILE A 135 -6.47 -21.54 -2.29
N GLY A 136 -5.33 -21.74 -2.97
CA GLY A 136 -5.24 -22.58 -4.17
C GLY A 136 -5.32 -21.81 -5.49
N CYS A 137 -5.55 -20.49 -5.48
CA CYS A 137 -5.37 -19.70 -6.70
C CYS A 137 -3.93 -19.80 -7.21
N LYS A 138 -3.76 -20.15 -8.49
CA LYS A 138 -2.48 -20.19 -9.18
C LYS A 138 -2.04 -18.77 -9.52
N LEU A 139 -0.96 -18.33 -8.88
CA LEU A 139 -0.35 -17.01 -9.08
C LEU A 139 0.88 -17.11 -9.98
N PRO A 140 1.18 -16.04 -10.75
CA PRO A 140 2.38 -16.03 -11.58
C PRO A 140 3.65 -16.19 -10.72
N PRO A 141 4.65 -16.96 -11.18
CA PRO A 141 5.89 -17.13 -10.44
C PRO A 141 6.64 -15.80 -10.34
N LEU A 142 7.25 -15.53 -9.17
CA LEU A 142 8.16 -14.39 -9.05
C LEU A 142 9.49 -14.78 -9.68
N LYS A 143 9.81 -14.18 -10.82
CA LYS A 143 11.18 -14.20 -11.33
C LYS A 143 11.97 -13.18 -10.53
N GLY A 144 13.00 -13.66 -9.82
CA GLY A 144 13.98 -12.78 -9.20
C GLY A 144 14.60 -11.91 -10.29
N LYS A 145 14.53 -10.59 -10.13
CA LYS A 145 15.29 -9.68 -10.98
C LYS A 145 16.65 -9.53 -10.32
N GLU A 146 17.70 -9.78 -11.09
CA GLU A 146 19.06 -9.52 -10.63
C GLU A 146 19.19 -8.04 -10.26
N MET A 147 19.68 -7.78 -9.06
CA MET A 147 19.95 -6.43 -8.60
C MET A 147 21.17 -5.92 -9.37
N LYS A 148 20.98 -4.86 -10.16
CA LYS A 148 22.11 -4.18 -10.80
C LYS A 148 22.80 -3.32 -9.76
N ILE A 149 24.05 -3.63 -9.48
CA ILE A 149 24.89 -2.91 -8.52
C ILE A 149 25.91 -2.09 -9.33
N LEU A 150 26.16 -0.86 -8.91
CA LEU A 150 27.16 -0.02 -9.55
C LEU A 150 28.56 -0.56 -9.26
N THR A 151 29.40 -0.64 -10.29
CA THR A 151 30.83 -0.93 -10.11
C THR A 151 31.56 0.27 -9.51
N GLN A 152 32.79 0.06 -9.04
CA GLN A 152 33.61 1.15 -8.50
C GLN A 152 33.81 2.29 -9.52
N ASP A 153 34.06 1.96 -10.79
CA ASP A 153 34.23 2.95 -11.87
C ASP A 153 32.92 3.68 -12.20
N GLU A 154 31.78 3.00 -12.07
CA GLU A 154 30.46 3.61 -12.23
C GLU A 154 30.13 4.55 -11.06
N ILE A 155 30.47 4.17 -9.83
CA ILE A 155 30.33 5.03 -8.65
C ILE A 155 31.17 6.31 -8.80
N GLN A 156 32.42 6.19 -9.27
CA GLN A 156 33.27 7.35 -9.51
C GLN A 156 32.66 8.30 -10.55
N ARG A 157 32.22 7.77 -11.69
CA ARG A 157 31.55 8.55 -12.73
C ARG A 157 30.26 9.20 -12.22
N PHE A 158 29.48 8.45 -11.45
CA PHE A 158 28.25 8.94 -10.83
C PHE A 158 28.51 10.10 -9.87
N LEU A 159 29.55 10.00 -9.03
CA LEU A 159 29.93 11.06 -8.09
C LEU A 159 30.47 12.31 -8.80
N ILE A 160 31.24 12.16 -9.88
CA ILE A 160 31.70 13.28 -10.71
C ILE A 160 30.49 14.04 -11.28
N GLN A 161 29.52 13.32 -11.85
CA GLN A 161 28.31 13.94 -12.38
C GLN A 161 27.46 14.58 -11.26
N SER A 162 27.30 13.90 -10.14
CA SER A 162 26.59 14.42 -8.96
C SER A 162 27.19 15.74 -8.48
N LYS A 163 28.50 15.90 -8.57
CA LYS A 163 29.19 17.15 -8.25
C LYS A 163 28.88 18.28 -9.22
N ALA A 164 28.81 17.99 -10.52
CA ALA A 164 28.39 18.98 -11.51
C ALA A 164 26.94 19.44 -11.29
N GLU A 165 26.08 18.57 -10.74
CA GLU A 165 24.68 18.85 -10.43
C GLU A 165 24.45 19.40 -9.00
N GLY A 166 25.51 19.58 -8.20
CA GLY A 166 25.43 20.13 -6.83
C GLY A 166 24.84 19.18 -5.78
N MET A 167 24.86 17.86 -6.05
CA MET A 167 24.28 16.81 -5.19
C MET A 167 25.34 15.85 -4.63
N TYR A 168 26.62 16.23 -4.73
CA TYR A 168 27.75 15.38 -4.38
C TYR A 168 27.72 14.89 -2.93
N GLU A 169 27.53 15.80 -1.98
CA GLU A 169 27.56 15.52 -0.55
C GLU A 169 26.44 14.56 -0.15
N LEU A 170 25.26 14.72 -0.76
CA LEU A 170 24.09 13.87 -0.52
C LEU A 170 24.38 12.42 -0.93
N PHE A 171 24.84 12.23 -2.17
CA PHE A 171 25.12 10.89 -2.69
C PHE A 171 26.37 10.27 -2.08
N LEU A 172 27.38 11.06 -1.74
CA LEU A 172 28.54 10.59 -1.00
C LEU A 172 28.13 10.04 0.36
N LEU A 173 27.25 10.75 1.07
CA LEU A 173 26.72 10.30 2.36
C LEU A 173 25.92 9.00 2.20
N GLU A 174 25.02 8.92 1.20
CA GLU A 174 24.25 7.70 0.91
C GLU A 174 25.16 6.49 0.63
N LEU A 175 26.18 6.66 -0.21
CA LEU A 175 27.10 5.58 -0.61
C LEU A 175 28.01 5.13 0.53
N THR A 176 28.40 6.02 1.43
CA THR A 176 29.34 5.71 2.53
C THR A 176 28.65 5.18 3.78
N THR A 177 27.39 5.57 4.01
CA THR A 177 26.63 5.16 5.21
C THR A 177 25.61 4.07 4.93
N GLY A 178 25.20 3.89 3.66
CA GLY A 178 24.15 2.94 3.27
C GLY A 178 22.74 3.36 3.72
N MET A 179 22.55 4.64 4.06
CA MET A 179 21.24 5.18 4.48
C MET A 179 20.18 5.02 3.40
N ARG A 180 18.93 4.77 3.81
CA ARG A 180 17.81 4.79 2.87
C ARG A 180 17.49 6.24 2.52
N ARG A 181 17.08 6.50 1.27
CA ARG A 181 16.66 7.82 0.80
C ARG A 181 15.73 8.58 1.75
N GLY A 182 14.74 7.90 2.35
CA GLY A 182 13.83 8.54 3.30
C GLY A 182 14.50 8.98 4.61
N GLU A 183 15.52 8.25 5.06
CA GLU A 183 16.31 8.57 6.25
C GLU A 183 17.22 9.77 5.95
N LEU A 184 17.86 9.75 4.77
CA LEU A 184 18.71 10.83 4.28
C LEU A 184 17.95 12.17 4.18
N LEU A 185 16.72 12.14 3.66
CA LEU A 185 15.86 13.32 3.54
C LEU A 185 15.27 13.79 4.90
N ALA A 186 15.35 12.96 5.95
CA ALA A 186 14.87 13.30 7.28
C ALA A 186 15.94 13.94 8.17
N LEU A 187 17.21 13.89 7.76
CA LEU A 187 18.34 14.38 8.53
C LEU A 187 18.24 15.87 8.83
N ARG A 188 18.65 16.23 10.04
CA ARG A 188 18.77 17.61 10.50
C ARG A 188 20.16 17.85 11.07
N TRP A 189 20.57 19.11 11.13
CA TRP A 189 21.86 19.49 11.74
C TRP A 189 22.00 19.04 13.20
N GLU A 190 20.90 18.94 13.95
CA GLU A 190 20.85 18.43 15.33
C GLU A 190 21.16 16.93 15.46
N ASP A 191 21.09 16.19 14.36
CA ASP A 191 21.36 14.75 14.35
C ASP A 191 22.85 14.45 14.09
N LEU A 192 23.65 15.46 13.75
CA LEU A 192 25.11 15.36 13.59
C LEU A 192 25.82 15.96 14.80
N ASP A 193 26.56 15.13 15.51
CA ASP A 193 27.50 15.59 16.52
C ASP A 193 28.83 15.95 15.85
N PHE A 194 29.09 17.26 15.72
CA PHE A 194 30.32 17.77 15.11
C PHE A 194 31.57 17.52 15.96
N ALA A 195 31.44 17.29 17.27
CA ALA A 195 32.57 16.99 18.14
C ALA A 195 33.01 15.53 17.99
N THR A 196 32.06 14.60 17.85
CA THR A 196 32.36 13.17 17.74
C THR A 196 32.30 12.60 16.32
N GLY A 197 31.78 13.37 15.36
CA GLY A 197 31.57 12.93 13.97
C GLY A 197 30.45 11.89 13.83
N LYS A 198 29.60 11.69 14.86
CA LYS A 198 28.54 10.70 14.86
C LYS A 198 27.24 11.26 14.29
N LEU A 199 26.62 10.49 13.40
CA LEU A 199 25.32 10.80 12.82
C LEU A 199 24.26 9.89 13.43
N ARG A 200 23.21 10.48 14.02
CA ARG A 200 22.07 9.75 14.57
C ARG A 200 21.00 9.56 13.48
N ILE A 201 20.56 8.32 13.28
CA ILE A 201 19.56 7.96 12.26
C ILE A 201 18.38 7.29 12.96
N ASP A 202 17.34 8.06 13.26
CA ASP A 202 16.14 7.59 13.98
C ASP A 202 14.81 8.06 13.34
N LYS A 203 14.87 8.86 12.28
CA LYS A 203 13.72 9.43 11.57
C LYS A 203 13.77 9.06 10.09
N GLN A 204 12.60 9.04 9.45
CA GLN A 204 12.47 8.80 8.01
C GLN A 204 11.27 9.60 7.48
N VAL A 205 11.45 10.28 6.36
CA VAL A 205 10.35 10.93 5.62
C VAL A 205 9.76 9.94 4.61
N ASN A 206 8.43 9.87 4.56
CA ASN A 206 7.68 9.09 3.59
C ASN A 206 6.63 9.95 2.86
N PRO A 207 6.53 9.85 1.53
CA PRO A 207 5.44 10.47 0.80
C PRO A 207 4.14 9.68 1.03
N VAL A 208 3.14 10.32 1.63
CA VAL A 208 1.81 9.78 1.91
C VAL A 208 0.77 10.73 1.33
N GLY A 209 0.02 10.29 0.32
CA GLY A 209 -1.07 11.09 -0.26
C GLY A 209 -0.62 12.47 -0.80
N GLY A 210 0.61 12.57 -1.32
CA GLY A 210 1.18 13.83 -1.81
C GLY A 210 1.76 14.75 -0.74
N LYS A 211 1.78 14.32 0.53
CA LYS A 211 2.43 15.04 1.64
C LYS A 211 3.62 14.25 2.15
N LEU A 212 4.63 14.95 2.65
CA LEU A 212 5.77 14.34 3.33
C LEU A 212 5.41 14.20 4.81
N VAL A 213 5.48 12.97 5.33
CA VAL A 213 5.16 12.61 6.72
C VAL A 213 6.35 11.90 7.34
#